data_AF-A0AAE1A9Y6-F1
#
_entry.id   AF-A0AAE1A9Y6-F1
#
_cell.length_a   1.000
_cell.length_b   1.000
_cell.length_c   1.000
_cell.angle_alpha   90.00
_cell.angle_beta   90.00
_cell.angle_gamma   90.00
#
_symmetry.space_group_name_H-M   'P 1'
#
loop_
_entity.id
_entity.type
_entity.pdbx_description
1 polymer ?
#
loop_
_entity_poly.entity_id
_entity_poly.type
_entity_poly.pdbx_seq_one_letter_code
_entity_poly.pdbx_strand_id
1 'polypeptide(L)'
;MNNKTSFVALPSFRIYPGSTGKLSCDVKTRSSDVLVFFNSSQGSTSRDFIAVELINGKPKLSIDMGSDLIEVTLKTSLNDGTWHTLLVAISETSAKIQIDAEQNITRFHLGGQNYLNLGHLMYIGGVGSEAHSLSGKLRLSSATEMLR
;
A
#
# COMPACT_ATOMS: atom_id res chain seq x y z
N MET A 1 -24.77 -13.39 -4.01
CA MET A 1 -23.40 -13.46 -3.45
C MET A 1 -23.02 -12.06 -3.02
N ASN A 2 -23.06 -11.76 -1.72
CA ASN A 2 -22.82 -10.40 -1.21
C ASN A 2 -21.35 -10.24 -0.85
N ASN A 3 -20.52 -9.84 -1.82
CA ASN A 3 -19.16 -9.41 -1.52
C ASN A 3 -19.20 -7.93 -1.12
N LYS A 4 -19.51 -7.66 0.16
CA LYS A 4 -19.52 -6.30 0.69
C LYS A 4 -18.07 -5.86 0.93
N THR A 5 -17.38 -5.38 -0.11
CA THR A 5 -16.13 -4.65 0.13
C THR A 5 -16.49 -3.31 0.77
N SER A 6 -15.87 -3.01 1.91
CA SER A 6 -15.97 -1.68 2.55
C SER A 6 -14.67 -0.96 2.27
N PHE A 7 -14.74 0.22 1.68
CA PHE A 7 -13.57 1.03 1.38
C PHE A 7 -13.89 2.50 1.49
N VAL A 8 -12.86 3.30 1.74
CA VAL A 8 -12.90 4.75 1.53
C VAL A 8 -12.01 5.07 0.35
N ALA A 9 -12.51 5.88 -0.58
CA ALA A 9 -11.74 6.39 -1.71
C ALA A 9 -11.38 7.87 -1.46
N LEU A 10 -10.09 8.17 -1.55
CA LEU A 10 -9.51 9.50 -1.34
C LEU A 10 -8.86 10.00 -2.64
N PRO A 11 -8.63 11.33 -2.78
CA PRO A 11 -7.81 11.87 -3.86
C PRO A 11 -6.45 11.17 -3.95
N SER A 12 -5.91 11.08 -5.17
CA SER A 12 -4.63 10.39 -5.43
C SER A 12 -3.50 10.94 -4.55
N PHE A 13 -2.66 10.04 -4.07
CA PHE A 13 -1.43 10.40 -3.38
C PHE A 13 -0.41 10.91 -4.38
N ARG A 14 -0.10 12.20 -4.33
CA ARG A 14 0.89 12.79 -5.24
C ARG A 14 2.21 12.99 -4.53
N ILE A 15 3.25 12.41 -5.10
CA ILE A 15 4.64 12.65 -4.70
C ILE A 15 5.30 13.42 -5.83
N TYR A 16 5.83 14.60 -5.53
CA TYR A 16 6.50 15.42 -6.53
C TYR A 16 7.98 15.01 -6.64
N PRO A 17 8.61 15.13 -7.82
CA PRO A 17 10.05 14.93 -7.96
C PRO A 17 10.84 15.77 -6.95
N GLY A 18 11.90 15.21 -6.40
CA GLY A 18 12.75 15.80 -5.36
C GLY A 18 12.11 15.87 -3.97
N SER A 19 10.91 15.31 -3.77
CA SER A 19 10.21 15.35 -2.48
C SER A 19 10.08 13.98 -1.80
N THR A 20 9.63 13.98 -0.55
CA THR A 20 9.26 12.77 0.18
C THR A 20 7.76 12.78 0.43
N GLY A 21 7.05 11.78 -0.10
CA GLY A 21 5.66 11.51 0.23
C GLY A 21 5.57 10.80 1.57
N LYS A 22 4.58 11.16 2.40
CA LYS A 22 4.27 10.44 3.65
C LYS A 22 2.79 10.13 3.75
N LEU A 23 2.46 8.90 4.12
CA LEU A 23 1.13 8.45 4.50
C LEU A 23 1.21 7.93 5.93
N SER A 24 0.26 8.34 6.78
CA SER A 24 0.18 7.87 8.16
C SER A 24 -1.28 7.64 8.54
N CYS A 25 -1.55 6.55 9.25
CA CYS A 25 -2.88 6.28 9.79
C CYS A 25 -2.78 5.42 11.06
N ASP A 26 -3.77 5.55 11.93
CA ASP A 26 -3.96 4.62 13.04
C ASP A 26 -4.89 3.50 12.59
N VAL A 27 -4.49 2.26 12.85
CA VAL A 27 -5.18 1.06 12.40
C VAL A 27 -5.42 0.15 13.60
N LYS A 28 -6.62 -0.42 13.66
CA LYS A 28 -7.00 -1.46 14.61
C LYS A 28 -7.78 -2.54 13.87
N THR A 29 -7.35 -3.79 13.99
CA THR A 29 -7.98 -4.92 13.30
C THR A 29 -7.70 -6.23 14.01
N ARG A 30 -8.53 -7.25 13.77
CA ARG A 30 -8.24 -8.66 14.11
C ARG A 30 -8.02 -9.53 12.86
N SER A 31 -8.13 -8.93 11.68
CA SER A 31 -8.01 -9.63 10.40
C SER A 31 -6.54 -9.93 10.10
N SER A 32 -6.24 -11.18 9.76
CA SER A 32 -4.88 -11.59 9.39
C SER A 32 -4.49 -11.13 8.00
N ASP A 33 -5.44 -11.10 7.08
CA ASP A 33 -5.19 -10.80 5.68
C ASP A 33 -6.15 -9.69 5.25
N VAL A 34 -5.60 -8.51 4.98
CA VAL A 34 -6.43 -7.35 4.59
C VAL A 34 -5.63 -6.26 3.88
N LEU A 35 -6.27 -5.62 2.90
CA LEU A 35 -5.72 -4.46 2.23
C LEU A 35 -5.92 -3.21 3.08
N VAL A 36 -4.83 -2.64 3.59
CA VAL A 36 -4.88 -1.46 4.45
C VAL A 36 -4.97 -0.20 3.60
N PHE A 37 -4.07 -0.05 2.63
CA PHE A 37 -4.20 1.00 1.61
C PHE A 37 -3.67 0.54 0.25
N PHE A 38 -4.19 1.15 -0.81
CA PHE A 38 -3.77 0.93 -2.18
C PHE A 38 -3.93 2.19 -3.04
N ASN A 39 -2.93 2.52 -3.83
CA ASN A 39 -3.04 3.54 -4.87
C ASN A 39 -2.18 3.15 -6.08
N SER A 40 -2.63 3.50 -7.28
CA SER A 40 -2.00 3.10 -8.53
C SER A 40 -2.02 4.22 -9.57
N SER A 41 -1.20 4.07 -10.61
CA SER A 41 -1.27 4.83 -11.85
C SER A 41 -2.67 4.73 -12.48
N GLN A 42 -3.05 5.76 -13.23
CA GLN A 42 -4.26 5.73 -14.06
C GLN A 42 -3.90 5.39 -15.51
N GLY A 43 -4.65 4.47 -16.12
CA GLY A 43 -4.47 4.07 -17.52
C GLY A 43 -3.49 2.90 -17.71
N SER A 44 -3.23 2.54 -18.97
CA SER A 44 -2.47 1.32 -19.32
C SER A 44 -0.97 1.52 -19.53
N THR A 45 -0.48 2.76 -19.42
CA THR A 45 0.89 3.12 -19.81
C THR A 45 1.91 2.98 -18.69
N SER A 46 1.47 2.95 -17.43
CA SER A 46 2.32 2.77 -16.26
C SER A 46 1.69 1.73 -15.35
N ARG A 47 2.52 0.91 -14.69
CA ARG A 47 2.10 -0.08 -13.69
C ARG A 47 2.43 0.38 -12.27
N ASP A 48 2.65 1.67 -12.09
CA ASP A 48 3.11 2.21 -10.82
C ASP A 48 2.04 1.97 -9.77
N PHE A 49 2.44 1.42 -8.63
CA PHE A 49 1.53 1.28 -7.51
C PHE A 49 2.26 1.29 -6.19
N ILE A 50 1.48 1.52 -5.16
CA ILE A 50 1.87 1.39 -3.77
C ILE A 50 0.72 0.74 -3.00
N ALA A 51 1.05 -0.25 -2.18
CA ALA A 51 0.10 -0.93 -1.31
C ALA A 51 0.71 -1.26 0.04
N VAL A 52 -0.12 -1.24 1.09
CA VAL A 52 0.14 -2.00 2.31
C VAL A 52 -0.96 -3.01 2.56
N GLU A 53 -0.54 -4.24 2.77
CA GLU A 53 -1.39 -5.39 3.11
C GLU A 53 -0.97 -5.95 4.47
N LEU A 54 -1.91 -6.49 5.23
CA LEU A 54 -1.57 -7.49 6.22
C LEU A 54 -1.54 -8.85 5.53
N ILE A 55 -0.48 -9.61 5.78
CA ILE A 55 -0.33 -11.00 5.35
C ILE A 55 -0.01 -11.83 6.59
N ASN A 56 -0.89 -12.74 6.99
CA ASN A 56 -0.79 -13.46 8.26
C ASN A 56 -0.58 -12.52 9.47
N GLY A 57 -1.27 -11.37 9.47
CA GLY A 57 -1.24 -10.34 10.50
C GLY A 57 -0.06 -9.37 10.37
N LYS A 58 0.89 -9.62 9.46
CA LYS A 58 2.12 -8.83 9.33
C LYS A 58 2.01 -7.79 8.21
N PRO A 59 2.35 -6.52 8.47
CA PRO A 59 2.36 -5.49 7.44
C PRO A 59 3.41 -5.78 6.37
N LYS A 60 2.97 -5.73 5.12
CA LYS A 60 3.78 -5.81 3.92
C LYS A 60 3.57 -4.56 3.08
N LEU A 61 4.64 -3.84 2.77
CA LEU A 61 4.68 -2.76 1.78
C LEU A 61 5.09 -3.34 0.43
N SER A 62 4.32 -3.07 -0.62
CA SER A 62 4.66 -3.38 -2.02
C SER A 62 4.64 -2.11 -2.84
N ILE A 63 5.71 -1.87 -3.61
CA ILE A 63 5.88 -0.69 -4.48
C ILE A 63 6.39 -1.14 -5.84
N ASP A 64 5.75 -0.72 -6.92
CA ASP A 64 6.25 -0.82 -8.28
C ASP A 64 6.33 0.58 -8.89
N MET A 65 7.48 0.91 -9.48
CA MET A 65 7.77 2.20 -10.12
C MET A 65 8.13 2.02 -11.61
N GLY A 66 7.69 0.93 -12.22
CA GLY A 66 7.90 0.63 -13.64
C GLY A 66 9.17 -0.17 -13.95
N SER A 67 10.12 -0.28 -13.02
CA SER A 67 11.32 -1.12 -13.17
C SER A 67 11.13 -2.48 -12.49
N ASP A 68 11.03 -2.49 -11.17
CA ASP A 68 10.99 -3.69 -10.33
C ASP A 68 10.01 -3.52 -9.17
N LEU A 69 9.43 -4.65 -8.75
CA LEU A 69 8.60 -4.75 -7.56
C LEU A 69 9.48 -4.81 -6.31
N ILE A 70 9.30 -3.85 -5.42
CA ILE A 70 9.94 -3.80 -4.11
C ILE A 70 8.94 -4.25 -3.06
N GLU A 71 9.31 -5.25 -2.25
CA GLU A 71 8.47 -5.77 -1.18
C GLU A 71 9.21 -5.79 0.15
N VAL A 72 8.56 -5.30 1.20
CA VAL A 72 9.12 -5.21 2.55
C VAL A 72 8.07 -5.63 3.56
N THR A 73 8.38 -6.67 4.35
CA THR A 73 7.48 -7.17 5.40
C THR A 73 8.08 -6.91 6.77
N LEU A 74 7.30 -6.31 7.68
CA LEU A 74 7.66 -6.16 9.08
C LEU A 74 7.40 -7.45 9.87
N LYS A 75 8.06 -7.62 11.01
CA LYS A 75 7.94 -8.84 11.82
C LYS A 75 6.79 -8.75 12.82
N THR A 76 6.49 -7.56 13.33
CA THR A 76 5.41 -7.30 14.27
C THR A 76 4.05 -7.50 13.61
N SER A 77 3.18 -8.23 14.30
CA SER A 77 1.79 -8.40 13.90
C SER A 77 0.94 -7.20 14.33
N LEU A 78 0.04 -6.75 13.46
CA LEU A 78 -0.85 -5.60 13.68
C LEU A 78 -2.29 -6.02 14.06
N ASN A 79 -2.59 -7.32 14.00
CA ASN A 79 -3.94 -7.87 14.12
C ASN A 79 -4.34 -8.29 15.55
N ASP A 80 -3.81 -7.64 16.59
CA ASP A 80 -4.10 -7.99 17.99
C ASP A 80 -5.41 -7.38 18.54
N GLY A 81 -6.04 -6.49 17.77
CA GLY A 81 -7.25 -5.76 18.15
C GLY A 81 -6.99 -4.51 18.99
N THR A 82 -5.76 -4.01 19.04
CA THR A 82 -5.37 -2.72 19.62
C THR A 82 -5.03 -1.72 18.53
N TRP A 83 -4.80 -0.46 18.92
CA TRP A 83 -4.47 0.61 17.98
C TRP A 83 -2.97 0.65 17.74
N HIS A 84 -2.59 0.67 16.46
CA HIS A 84 -1.21 0.82 16.01
C HIS A 84 -1.10 1.99 15.03
N THR A 85 0.04 2.68 15.02
CA THR A 85 0.31 3.74 14.04
C THR A 85 1.14 3.17 12.89
N LEU A 86 0.56 3.14 11.69
CA LEU A 86 1.23 2.81 10.44
C LEU A 86 1.71 4.07 9.73
N LEU A 87 3.00 4.11 9.39
CA LEU A 87 3.61 5.16 8.58
C LEU A 87 4.33 4.54 7.37
N VAL A 88 4.07 5.12 6.20
CA VAL A 88 4.85 4.88 4.99
C VAL A 88 5.44 6.19 4.51
N ALA A 89 6.74 6.21 4.23
CA ALA A 89 7.44 7.35 3.66
C ALA A 89 8.25 6.92 2.45
N ILE A 90 8.13 7.64 1.34
CA ILE A 90 8.79 7.31 0.08
C ILE A 90 9.47 8.56 -0.47
N SER A 91 10.73 8.38 -0.86
CA SER A 91 11.54 9.34 -1.61
C SER A 91 12.01 8.70 -2.93
N GLU A 92 12.74 9.45 -3.74
CA GLU A 92 13.31 8.97 -5.01
C GLU A 92 14.33 7.82 -4.85
N THR A 93 14.84 7.59 -3.64
CA THR A 93 15.93 6.63 -3.38
C THR A 93 15.61 5.61 -2.28
N SER A 94 14.48 5.77 -1.60
CA SER A 94 14.13 4.87 -0.50
C SER A 94 12.63 4.83 -0.21
N ALA A 95 12.21 3.69 0.32
CA ALA A 95 10.92 3.52 0.96
C ALA A 95 11.12 3.08 2.41
N LYS A 96 10.27 3.61 3.28
CA LYS A 96 10.19 3.27 4.69
C LYS A 96 8.78 2.83 5.02
N ILE A 97 8.67 1.72 5.74
CA ILE A 97 7.46 1.32 6.47
C ILE A 97 7.78 1.26 7.96
N GLN A 98 6.87 1.76 8.78
CA GLN A 98 6.98 1.74 10.24
C GLN A 98 5.62 1.39 10.85
N ILE A 99 5.62 0.47 11.81
CA ILE A 99 4.53 0.24 12.76
C ILE A 99 5.06 0.53 14.16
N ASP A 100 4.44 1.48 14.85
CA ASP A 100 4.83 1.91 16.18
C ASP A 100 6.34 2.21 16.27
N ALA A 101 7.13 1.33 16.90
CA ALA A 101 8.58 1.45 17.01
C ALA A 101 9.37 0.60 15.99
N GLU A 102 8.76 -0.44 15.37
CA GLU A 102 9.44 -1.25 14.35
C GLU A 102 9.42 -0.53 13.01
N GLN A 103 10.57 -0.43 12.35
CA GLN A 103 10.67 0.15 11.01
C GLN A 103 11.62 -0.65 10.13
N ASN A 104 11.38 -0.55 8.83
CA ASN A 104 12.31 -1.00 7.79
C ASN A 104 12.47 0.10 6.75
N ILE A 105 13.70 0.30 6.28
CA ILE A 105 14.05 1.24 5.23
C ILE A 105 14.75 0.46 4.12
N THR A 106 14.13 0.41 2.95
CA THR A 106 14.70 -0.19 1.75
C THR A 106 15.15 0.91 0.82
N ARG A 107 16.43 0.86 0.45
CA ARG A 107 17.01 1.76 -0.56
C ARG A 107 16.95 1.07 -1.91
N PHE A 108 16.74 1.87 -2.95
CA PHE A 108 16.70 1.41 -4.32
C PHE A 108 17.45 2.37 -5.23
N HIS A 109 17.94 1.83 -6.33
CA HIS A 109 18.61 2.56 -7.39
C HIS A 109 17.76 2.42 -8.65
N LEU A 110 16.83 3.36 -8.84
CA LEU A 110 15.98 3.39 -10.03
C LEU A 110 16.72 4.16 -11.13
N GLY A 111 16.75 3.61 -12.34
CA GLY A 111 17.28 4.29 -13.52
C GLY A 111 16.17 5.07 -14.22
N GLY A 112 16.37 6.37 -14.48
CA GLY A 112 15.44 7.21 -15.24
C GLY A 112 14.58 8.14 -14.38
N GLN A 113 13.31 8.33 -14.76
CA GLN A 113 12.35 9.15 -14.00
C GLN A 113 11.93 8.39 -12.74
N ASN A 114 12.36 8.87 -11.58
CA ASN A 114 12.32 8.14 -10.31
C ASN A 114 11.20 8.61 -9.37
N TYR A 115 9.98 8.71 -9.88
CA TYR A 115 8.82 9.10 -9.07
C TYR A 115 7.61 8.20 -9.36
N LEU A 116 6.85 7.90 -8.31
CA LEU A 116 5.59 7.18 -8.41
C LEU A 116 4.55 8.05 -9.12
N ASN A 117 4.15 7.66 -10.33
CA ASN A 117 3.07 8.33 -11.06
C ASN A 117 1.71 7.72 -10.68
N LEU A 118 1.18 8.13 -9.52
CA LEU A 118 -0.12 7.67 -9.04
C LEU A 118 -1.25 8.58 -9.55
N GLY A 119 -2.22 8.00 -10.26
CA GLY A 119 -3.27 8.75 -10.94
C GLY A 119 -4.69 8.35 -10.54
N HIS A 120 -4.90 7.14 -10.03
CA HIS A 120 -6.20 6.70 -9.54
C HIS A 120 -6.48 7.21 -8.12
N LEU A 121 -7.72 7.00 -7.66
CA LEU A 121 -8.07 7.21 -6.25
C LEU A 121 -7.22 6.32 -5.35
N MET A 122 -6.92 6.83 -4.15
CA MET A 122 -6.38 6.01 -3.07
C MET A 122 -7.53 5.28 -2.40
N TYR A 123 -7.36 3.99 -2.14
CA TYR A 123 -8.32 3.16 -1.44
C TYR A 123 -7.78 2.77 -0.06
N ILE A 124 -8.65 2.76 0.96
CA ILE A 124 -8.33 2.34 2.33
C ILE A 124 -9.32 1.25 2.76
N GLY A 125 -8.80 0.18 3.37
CA GLY A 125 -9.58 -0.92 3.98
C GLY A 125 -10.15 -1.96 3.02
N GLY A 126 -9.99 -1.75 1.72
CA GLY A 126 -10.50 -2.60 0.65
C GLY A 126 -10.54 -1.84 -0.67
N VAL A 127 -11.10 -2.46 -1.72
CA VAL A 127 -11.26 -1.86 -3.05
C VAL A 127 -12.66 -2.12 -3.61
N GLY A 128 -13.15 -1.17 -4.43
CA GLY A 128 -14.37 -1.36 -5.22
C GLY A 128 -14.13 -2.29 -6.42
N SER A 129 -15.19 -2.65 -7.15
CA SER A 129 -15.14 -3.62 -8.26
C SER A 129 -14.12 -3.26 -9.35
N GLU A 130 -13.97 -1.97 -9.67
CA GLU A 130 -13.00 -1.49 -10.66
C GLU A 130 -11.55 -1.73 -10.20
N ALA A 131 -11.22 -1.26 -8.99
CA ALA A 131 -9.88 -1.43 -8.42
C ALA A 131 -9.58 -2.88 -8.02
N HIS A 132 -10.60 -3.71 -7.77
CA HIS A 132 -10.44 -5.13 -7.43
C HIS A 132 -9.80 -5.95 -8.57
N SER A 133 -10.20 -5.67 -9.82
CA SER A 133 -9.58 -6.32 -10.98
C SER A 133 -8.12 -5.89 -11.16
N LEU A 134 -7.79 -4.64 -10.82
CA LEU A 134 -6.43 -4.12 -10.88
C LEU A 134 -5.55 -4.70 -9.77
N SER A 135 -6.02 -4.73 -8.53
CA SER A 135 -5.28 -5.29 -7.41
C SER A 135 -4.95 -6.78 -7.61
N GLY A 136 -5.87 -7.54 -8.24
CA GLY A 136 -5.61 -8.93 -8.63
C GLY A 136 -4.49 -9.07 -9.67
N LYS A 137 -4.44 -8.19 -10.68
CA LYS A 137 -3.33 -8.17 -11.67
C LYS A 137 -1.99 -7.83 -11.03
N LEU A 138 -2.00 -6.99 -10.00
CA LEU A 138 -0.83 -6.59 -9.22
C LEU A 138 -0.43 -7.61 -8.15
N ARG A 139 -1.14 -8.75 -8.07
CA ARG A 139 -0.88 -9.85 -7.13
C ARG A 139 -0.99 -9.46 -5.65
N LEU A 140 -1.83 -8.47 -5.34
CA LEU A 140 -2.19 -8.11 -3.97
C LEU A 140 -3.15 -9.19 -3.41
N SER A 141 -2.63 -10.06 -2.56
CA SER A 141 -3.33 -11.27 -2.09
C SER A 141 -4.49 -10.98 -1.14
N SER A 142 -4.49 -9.81 -0.47
CA SER A 142 -5.48 -9.45 0.54
C SER A 142 -6.63 -8.59 0.01
N ALA A 143 -6.55 -8.12 -1.24
CA ALA A 143 -7.60 -7.29 -1.86
C ALA A 143 -8.96 -8.00 -2.03
N THR A 144 -9.02 -9.29 -1.70
CA THR A 144 -10.21 -10.15 -1.64
C THR A 144 -10.84 -10.25 -0.25
N GLU A 145 -10.19 -9.78 0.82
CA GLU A 145 -10.60 -10.03 2.20
C GLU A 145 -10.94 -8.73 2.98
N MET A 146 -11.99 -8.77 3.81
CA MET A 146 -12.54 -7.61 4.53
C MET A 146 -11.80 -7.33 5.85
N LEU A 147 -11.67 -6.05 6.23
CA LEU A 147 -11.48 -5.64 7.63
C LEU A 147 -12.70 -6.08 8.45
N ARG A 148 -12.57 -7.13 9.25
CA ARG A 148 -13.53 -7.53 10.30
C ARG A 148 -13.12 -7.01 11.67
#